data_AF-A0AAD6D7M4-F1
#
_entry.id   AF-A0AAD6D7M4-F1
#
_cell.length_a   1.000
_cell.length_b   1.000
_cell.length_c   1.000
_cell.angle_alpha   90.00
_cell.angle_beta   90.00
_cell.angle_gamma   90.00
#
_symmetry.space_group_name_H-M   'P 1'
#
loop_
_entity.id
_entity.type
_entity.pdbx_description
1 polymer ?
#
loop_
_entity_poly.entity_id
_entity_poly.type
_entity_poly.pdbx_seq_one_letter_code
_entity_poly.pdbx_strand_id
1 'polypeptide(L)'
;MPAASAKFGKQIQRRQLDLPEYAASFVNYKALKKLIKQLSATPTIPAQRTPEEIAQDGHLDPQASLRANKEVFFFRLEREIEKVNAFYLQKESEFSLRLKTLVDKKRVVQARTSSNSKAPSNFMALFEGFQQFDGDLNKLQQFVEINETAASKILKKWDKTSKSRMKELYLQRAVEVQPCFNREVLRDLSDRATTARLELEAWAEGENIQFDMSRPSERGTAPVFGTEEEELDLQILQSASLGNLQNLREWLGKLASFPDAQERATRTFLTAINGFSDDVLALLLESKLVDVHAEDDINERNCLHEAAISGRDFVMKAGIAASVDIARSDVYGRIPLHYACMHGRVDMVRDLLAVGPHTVDMMDHDNFTPLIHSIVKRQLACAKQVLISNARIDPASDSDHIPLNLACQHGSLSIVQMLLERKARLLPDAEGLYPQHMVARASQSPDLLLLLKQHGADLNQRDKLYQWTPLFHAASEGCVPCLRTLLELGVDSQVADEKGLSAMYYAAWEGHLECMLLLWAQPLNDVPSHRPLDVLNGFQIQQSSSMDEDYGRRASSAEMEIADGIPDLSLPLPSSLYDATVTTSSTKRSLYSYCLTKGMLAPYSLTRLVGTRLPG
;
A
#
# COMPACT_ATOMS: atom_id res chain seq x y z
N MET A 1 13.61 -14.86 -28.53
CA MET A 1 12.24 -14.41 -28.20
C MET A 1 12.35 -13.14 -27.36
N PRO A 2 12.26 -11.94 -27.93
CA PRO A 2 12.27 -10.71 -27.15
C PRO A 2 10.88 -10.51 -26.54
N ALA A 3 10.83 -10.29 -25.23
CA ALA A 3 9.61 -10.00 -24.48
C ALA A 3 8.90 -8.79 -25.11
N ALA A 4 7.66 -8.99 -25.55
CA ALA A 4 6.81 -7.92 -26.05
C ALA A 4 6.62 -6.88 -24.93
N SER A 5 7.01 -5.64 -25.21
CA SER A 5 6.89 -4.49 -24.34
C SER A 5 5.41 -4.23 -24.01
N ALA A 6 4.91 -4.81 -22.91
CA ALA A 6 3.69 -4.35 -22.27
C ALA A 6 3.80 -2.82 -22.07
N LYS A 7 2.76 -2.06 -22.44
CA LYS A 7 2.77 -0.59 -22.29
C LYS A 7 2.90 -0.27 -20.78
N PHE A 8 4.13 -0.02 -20.35
CA PHE A 8 4.63 0.15 -18.97
C PHE A 8 3.69 0.83 -17.94
N GLY A 9 2.85 1.78 -18.37
CA GLY A 9 1.82 2.37 -17.49
C GLY A 9 0.80 1.34 -16.99
N LYS A 10 0.42 0.35 -17.81
CA LYS A 10 -0.41 -0.80 -17.42
C LYS A 10 0.30 -1.68 -16.38
N GLN A 11 1.63 -1.80 -16.46
CA GLN A 11 2.41 -2.61 -15.51
C GLN A 11 2.49 -1.96 -14.13
N ILE A 12 2.68 -0.64 -14.05
CA ILE A 12 2.59 0.10 -12.77
C ILE A 12 1.22 -0.11 -12.14
N GLN A 13 0.15 0.07 -12.92
CA GLN A 13 -1.23 -0.09 -12.43
C GLN A 13 -1.52 -1.51 -11.97
N ARG A 14 -1.13 -2.51 -12.76
CA ARG A 14 -1.25 -3.91 -12.35
C ARG A 14 -0.58 -4.17 -11.01
N ARG A 15 0.63 -3.64 -10.80
CA ARG A 15 1.34 -3.75 -9.51
C ARG A 15 0.68 -2.96 -8.37
N GLN A 16 0.03 -1.83 -8.66
CA GLN A 16 -0.72 -1.06 -7.66
C GLN A 16 -1.94 -1.85 -7.15
N LEU A 17 -2.57 -2.64 -8.02
CA LEU A 17 -3.71 -3.49 -7.69
C LEU A 17 -3.34 -4.69 -6.80
N ASP A 18 -2.08 -5.11 -6.82
CA ASP A 18 -1.58 -6.16 -5.93
C ASP A 18 -1.54 -5.67 -4.47
N LEU A 19 -1.60 -4.35 -4.24
CA LEU A 19 -1.59 -3.70 -2.92
C LEU A 19 -2.83 -2.81 -2.75
N PRO A 20 -4.05 -3.39 -2.69
CA PRO A 20 -5.29 -2.63 -2.58
C PRO A 20 -5.34 -1.78 -1.31
N GLU A 21 -4.71 -2.25 -0.24
CA GLU A 21 -4.55 -1.54 1.04
C GLU A 21 -3.88 -0.16 0.86
N TYR A 22 -2.99 0.00 -0.13
CA TYR A 22 -2.21 1.23 -0.36
C TYR A 22 -2.70 2.03 -1.57
N ALA A 23 -3.83 1.64 -2.17
CA ALA A 23 -4.31 2.18 -3.45
C ALA A 23 -4.42 3.72 -3.47
N ALA A 24 -4.91 4.33 -2.40
CA ALA A 24 -5.08 5.78 -2.28
C ALA A 24 -3.74 6.55 -2.20
N SER A 25 -2.68 5.89 -1.72
CA SER A 25 -1.40 6.50 -1.38
C SER A 25 -0.40 6.50 -2.54
N PHE A 26 -0.67 5.78 -3.62
CA PHE A 26 0.22 5.76 -4.80
C PHE A 26 0.22 7.07 -5.58
N VAL A 27 1.33 7.39 -6.26
CA VAL A 27 1.40 8.47 -7.24
C VAL A 27 0.35 8.24 -8.33
N ASN A 28 -0.49 9.26 -8.59
CA ASN A 28 -1.40 9.23 -9.73
C ASN A 28 -0.66 9.50 -11.05
N TYR A 29 0.10 8.49 -11.50
CA TYR A 29 0.94 8.52 -12.70
C TYR A 29 0.16 9.00 -13.94
N LYS A 30 -1.12 8.66 -14.02
CA LYS A 30 -1.93 8.93 -15.19
C LYS A 30 -2.57 10.31 -15.20
N ALA A 31 -2.97 10.85 -14.05
CA ALA A 31 -3.34 12.26 -13.93
C ALA A 31 -2.16 13.15 -14.34
N LEU A 32 -0.95 12.83 -13.86
CA LEU A 32 0.27 13.53 -14.27
C LEU A 32 0.50 13.38 -15.77
N LYS A 33 0.39 12.18 -16.34
CA LYS A 33 0.55 11.97 -17.79
C LYS A 33 -0.46 12.76 -18.63
N LYS A 34 -1.72 12.87 -18.16
CA LYS A 34 -2.77 13.68 -18.81
C LYS A 34 -2.42 15.16 -18.74
N LEU A 35 -1.94 15.62 -17.60
CA LEU A 35 -1.45 16.99 -17.40
C LEU A 35 -0.31 17.32 -18.37
N ILE A 36 0.68 16.43 -18.53
CA ILE A 36 1.78 16.61 -19.50
C ILE A 36 1.22 16.83 -20.92
N LYS A 37 0.24 16.00 -21.34
CA LYS A 37 -0.38 16.15 -22.67
C LYS A 37 -1.12 17.48 -22.82
N GLN A 38 -1.91 17.87 -21.82
CA GLN A 38 -2.67 19.13 -21.83
C GLN A 38 -1.74 20.34 -21.93
N LEU A 39 -0.68 20.36 -21.11
CA LEU A 39 0.32 21.43 -21.12
C LEU A 39 1.13 21.47 -22.43
N SER A 40 1.32 20.33 -23.08
CA SER A 40 1.99 20.27 -24.40
C SER A 40 1.09 20.72 -25.56
N ALA A 41 -0.24 20.69 -25.39
CA ALA A 41 -1.22 21.02 -26.42
C ALA A 41 -1.73 22.48 -26.34
N THR A 42 -1.45 23.20 -25.25
CA THR A 42 -2.02 24.53 -24.98
C THR A 42 -0.94 25.61 -24.95
N PRO A 43 -0.92 26.59 -25.87
CA PRO A 43 -0.19 27.83 -25.67
C PRO A 43 -0.95 28.67 -24.64
N THR A 44 -0.46 28.74 -23.40
CA THR A 44 -1.16 29.44 -22.30
C THR A 44 -1.09 30.96 -22.48
N ILE A 45 -2.24 31.60 -22.67
CA ILE A 45 -2.42 33.06 -22.61
C ILE A 45 -2.54 33.48 -21.13
N PRO A 46 -1.79 34.47 -20.62
CA PRO A 46 -1.86 34.88 -19.22
C PRO A 46 -3.18 35.57 -18.88
N ALA A 47 -3.73 35.29 -17.68
CA ALA A 47 -5.07 35.71 -17.25
C ALA A 47 -5.18 37.16 -16.72
N GLN A 48 -4.19 38.03 -16.93
CA GLN A 48 -4.21 39.41 -16.43
C GLN A 48 -3.56 40.36 -17.44
N ARG A 49 -4.32 40.81 -18.45
CA ARG A 49 -4.04 42.05 -19.18
C ARG A 49 -5.35 42.78 -19.47
N THR A 50 -5.38 44.07 -19.17
CA THR A 50 -6.50 44.95 -19.49
C THR A 50 -6.61 45.13 -21.01
N PRO A 51 -7.80 45.47 -21.54
CA PRO A 51 -8.06 45.52 -22.98
C PRO A 51 -7.10 46.42 -23.79
N GLU A 52 -6.45 47.37 -23.12
CA GLU A 52 -5.54 48.36 -23.72
C GLU A 52 -4.13 47.80 -24.00
N GLU A 53 -3.71 46.71 -23.35
CA GLU A 53 -2.38 46.08 -23.57
C GLU A 53 -2.38 45.03 -24.72
N ILE A 54 -3.55 44.73 -25.29
CA ILE A 54 -3.72 43.75 -26.38
C ILE A 54 -3.30 44.35 -27.73
N ALA A 55 -3.24 45.68 -27.84
CA ALA A 55 -3.04 46.36 -29.13
C ALA A 55 -1.58 46.64 -29.49
N GLN A 56 -0.60 46.45 -28.59
CA GLN A 56 0.79 46.88 -28.84
C GLN A 56 1.88 45.81 -28.68
N ASP A 57 1.57 44.55 -28.33
CA ASP A 57 2.58 43.49 -28.29
C ASP A 57 2.00 42.14 -28.74
N GLY A 58 2.03 41.91 -30.04
CA GLY A 58 1.52 40.70 -30.70
C GLY A 58 2.41 39.46 -30.56
N HIS A 59 3.38 39.45 -29.64
CA HIS A 59 4.27 38.31 -29.44
C HIS A 59 4.09 37.76 -28.01
N LEU A 60 3.23 36.74 -27.86
CA LEU A 60 3.25 35.86 -26.69
C LEU A 60 4.66 35.29 -26.54
N ASP A 61 5.38 35.64 -25.47
CA ASP A 61 6.70 35.07 -25.18
C ASP A 61 6.56 33.55 -24.97
N PRO A 62 7.04 32.72 -25.92
CA PRO A 62 6.94 31.26 -25.82
C PRO A 62 7.67 30.74 -24.57
N GLN A 63 8.65 31.49 -24.08
CA GLN A 63 9.46 31.14 -22.92
C GLN A 63 8.68 31.36 -21.60
N ALA A 64 7.86 32.41 -21.51
CA ALA A 64 6.98 32.64 -20.36
C ALA A 64 5.88 31.56 -20.25
N SER A 65 5.29 31.17 -21.38
CA SER A 65 4.28 30.09 -21.44
C SER A 65 4.86 28.74 -21.03
N LEU A 66 6.10 28.43 -21.46
CA LEU A 66 6.80 27.21 -21.09
C LEU A 66 7.16 27.18 -19.59
N ARG A 67 7.47 28.33 -18.98
CA ARG A 67 7.70 28.46 -17.54
C ARG A 67 6.42 28.24 -16.73
N ALA A 68 5.30 28.85 -17.13
CA ALA A 68 4.00 28.64 -16.47
C ALA A 68 3.55 27.18 -16.55
N ASN A 69 3.64 26.55 -17.73
CA ASN A 69 3.32 25.14 -17.90
C ASN A 69 4.22 24.24 -17.06
N LYS A 70 5.50 24.61 -16.92
CA LYS A 70 6.45 23.92 -16.06
C LYS A 70 6.01 23.98 -14.59
N GLU A 71 5.69 25.16 -14.07
CA GLU A 71 5.26 25.34 -12.69
C GLU A 71 4.01 24.51 -12.36
N VAL A 72 3.03 24.48 -13.26
CA VAL A 72 1.80 23.69 -13.08
C VAL A 72 2.08 22.19 -12.97
N PHE A 73 2.93 21.64 -13.84
CA PHE A 73 3.29 20.22 -13.79
C PHE A 73 4.04 19.88 -12.49
N PHE A 74 5.06 20.66 -12.14
CA PHE A 74 5.88 20.38 -10.96
C PHE A 74 5.13 20.56 -9.66
N PHE A 75 4.25 21.56 -9.57
CA PHE A 75 3.36 21.71 -8.41
C PHE A 75 2.49 20.46 -8.21
N ARG A 76 1.91 19.92 -9.30
CA ARG A 76 1.10 18.70 -9.19
C ARG A 76 1.95 17.48 -8.84
N LEU A 77 3.13 17.34 -9.43
CA LEU A 77 4.06 16.25 -9.12
C LEU A 77 4.49 16.30 -7.64
N GLU A 78 4.82 17.49 -7.13
CA GLU A 78 5.21 17.71 -5.74
C GLU A 78 4.09 17.31 -4.78
N ARG A 79 2.84 17.67 -5.05
CA ARG A 79 1.68 17.22 -4.26
C ARG A 79 1.51 15.70 -4.25
N GLU A 80 1.73 15.02 -5.37
CA GLU A 80 1.67 13.55 -5.40
C GLU A 80 2.84 12.91 -4.64
N ILE A 81 4.03 13.51 -4.69
CA ILE A 81 5.21 13.04 -3.93
C ILE A 81 5.03 13.30 -2.43
N GLU A 82 4.51 14.46 -2.02
CA GLU A 82 4.17 14.78 -0.63
C GLU A 82 3.19 13.75 -0.05
N LYS A 83 2.15 13.38 -0.81
CA LYS A 83 1.19 12.35 -0.42
C LYS A 83 1.87 10.99 -0.18
N VAL A 84 2.75 10.56 -1.10
CA VAL A 84 3.51 9.31 -0.96
C VAL A 84 4.46 9.37 0.23
N ASN A 85 5.15 10.49 0.43
CA ASN A 85 6.07 10.68 1.56
C ASN A 85 5.33 10.66 2.90
N ALA A 86 4.18 11.33 3.00
CA ALA A 86 3.38 11.34 4.22
C ALA A 86 2.99 9.91 4.63
N PHE A 87 2.49 9.13 3.67
CA PHE A 87 2.15 7.73 3.89
C PHE A 87 3.38 6.88 4.25
N TYR A 88 4.48 7.03 3.50
CA TYR A 88 5.72 6.28 3.76
C TYR A 88 6.29 6.58 5.15
N LEU A 89 6.40 7.85 5.56
CA LEU A 89 6.94 8.22 6.86
C LEU A 89 6.07 7.71 8.02
N GLN A 90 4.74 7.71 7.83
CA GLN A 90 3.83 7.11 8.79
C GLN A 90 4.13 5.60 8.94
N LYS A 91 4.14 4.84 7.84
CA LYS A 91 4.43 3.40 7.86
C LYS A 91 5.84 3.06 8.33
N GLU A 92 6.84 3.87 7.99
CA GLU A 92 8.22 3.74 8.50
C GLU A 92 8.24 3.85 10.03
N SER A 93 7.55 4.84 10.59
CA SER A 93 7.48 5.05 12.05
C SER A 93 6.75 3.90 12.76
N GLU A 94 5.65 3.42 12.17
CA GLU A 94 4.88 2.27 12.65
C GLU A 94 5.75 1.00 12.67
N PHE A 95 6.44 0.72 11.57
CA PHE A 95 7.26 -0.49 11.44
C PHE A 95 8.51 -0.40 12.31
N SER A 96 9.12 0.77 12.44
CA SER A 96 10.26 0.98 13.34
C SER A 96 9.89 0.73 14.80
N LEU A 97 8.73 1.21 15.23
CA LEU A 97 8.22 0.97 16.58
C LEU A 97 7.91 -0.51 16.78
N ARG A 98 7.20 -1.14 15.84
CA ARG A 98 6.82 -2.56 15.91
C ARG A 98 8.04 -3.48 15.95
N LEU A 99 9.04 -3.24 15.09
CA LEU A 99 10.27 -4.03 15.11
C LEU A 99 11.04 -3.84 16.40
N LYS A 100 11.13 -2.60 16.92
CA LYS A 100 11.76 -2.34 18.21
C LYS A 100 11.08 -3.15 19.32
N THR A 101 9.76 -3.11 19.36
CA THR A 101 8.94 -3.85 20.32
C THR A 101 9.17 -5.37 20.21
N LEU A 102 9.19 -5.94 19.00
CA LEU A 102 9.48 -7.37 18.79
C LEU A 102 10.90 -7.74 19.25
N VAL A 103 11.91 -6.93 18.91
CA VAL A 103 13.30 -7.17 19.32
C VAL A 103 13.48 -7.04 20.83
N ASP A 104 12.86 -6.05 21.47
CA ASP A 104 12.93 -5.88 22.92
C ASP A 104 12.25 -7.05 23.64
N LYS A 105 11.09 -7.52 23.15
CA LYS A 105 10.41 -8.71 23.69
C LYS A 105 11.22 -9.98 23.47
N LYS A 106 11.85 -10.15 22.32
CA LYS A 106 12.79 -11.25 22.07
C LYS A 106 13.91 -11.27 23.12
N ARG A 107 14.53 -10.12 23.41
CA ARG A 107 15.60 -10.04 24.42
C ARG A 107 15.09 -10.42 25.80
N VAL A 108 13.90 -9.95 26.18
CA VAL A 108 13.28 -10.32 27.47
C VAL A 108 13.03 -11.82 27.56
N VAL A 109 12.49 -12.44 26.50
CA VAL A 109 12.29 -13.90 26.44
C VAL A 109 13.63 -14.62 26.56
N GLN A 110 14.63 -14.27 25.76
CA GLN A 110 15.97 -14.88 25.81
C GLN A 110 16.67 -14.71 27.17
N ALA A 111 16.45 -13.59 27.86
CA ALA A 111 17.03 -13.34 29.18
C ALA A 111 16.32 -14.12 30.30
N ARG A 112 15.03 -14.46 30.11
CA ARG A 112 14.23 -15.20 31.09
C ARG A 112 14.46 -16.70 30.97
N THR A 113 14.49 -17.26 29.75
CA THR A 113 14.59 -18.72 29.53
C THR A 113 16.04 -19.23 29.45
N SER A 114 16.42 -20.09 30.40
CA SER A 114 17.73 -20.76 30.41
C SER A 114 17.79 -21.93 29.43
N SER A 115 18.54 -21.78 28.33
CA SER A 115 19.17 -22.73 27.37
C SER A 115 18.60 -24.14 27.05
N ASN A 116 17.57 -24.67 27.69
CA ASN A 116 17.19 -26.10 27.58
C ASN A 116 15.68 -26.39 27.58
N SER A 117 14.79 -25.38 27.52
CA SER A 117 13.34 -25.62 27.44
C SER A 117 12.80 -25.38 26.03
N LYS A 118 11.94 -26.30 25.57
CA LYS A 118 11.17 -26.11 24.34
C LYS A 118 10.35 -24.83 24.46
N ALA A 119 10.47 -24.00 23.44
CA ALA A 119 9.93 -22.65 23.32
C ALA A 119 8.54 -22.46 24.00
N PRO A 120 8.42 -21.61 25.03
CA PRO A 120 7.13 -21.27 25.65
C PRO A 120 6.24 -20.51 24.66
N SER A 121 4.94 -20.43 24.90
CA SER A 121 3.95 -19.78 24.02
C SER A 121 4.27 -18.34 23.56
N ASN A 122 4.97 -17.56 24.38
CA ASN A 122 5.49 -16.25 24.01
C ASN A 122 6.40 -16.30 22.77
N PHE A 123 7.09 -17.42 22.55
CA PHE A 123 7.92 -17.66 21.37
C PHE A 123 7.08 -17.80 20.10
N MET A 124 5.96 -18.54 20.14
CA MET A 124 5.11 -18.73 18.96
C MET A 124 4.47 -17.40 18.53
N ALA A 125 3.96 -16.62 19.49
CA ALA A 125 3.44 -15.28 19.23
C ALA A 125 4.52 -14.32 18.71
N LEU A 126 5.74 -14.40 19.25
CA LEU A 126 6.87 -13.59 18.81
C LEU A 126 7.31 -13.97 17.38
N PHE A 127 7.35 -15.26 17.09
CA PHE A 127 7.71 -15.80 15.78
C PHE A 127 6.67 -15.41 14.71
N GLU A 128 5.39 -15.58 15.01
CA GLU A 128 4.29 -15.08 14.18
C GLU A 128 4.40 -13.57 13.99
N GLY A 129 4.71 -12.82 15.05
CA GLY A 129 4.93 -11.38 15.00
C GLY A 129 6.02 -10.97 14.00
N PHE A 130 7.16 -11.69 13.98
CA PHE A 130 8.22 -11.48 12.99
C PHE A 130 7.80 -11.88 11.56
N GLN A 131 7.13 -13.03 11.39
CA GLN A 131 6.65 -13.45 10.06
C GLN A 131 5.66 -12.45 9.45
N GLN A 132 4.71 -11.96 10.26
CA GLN A 132 3.76 -10.96 9.82
C GLN A 132 4.47 -9.63 9.52
N PHE A 133 5.45 -9.24 10.35
CA PHE A 133 6.28 -8.05 10.09
C PHE A 133 7.01 -8.14 8.76
N ASP A 134 7.62 -9.29 8.43
CA ASP A 134 8.31 -9.50 7.15
C ASP A 134 7.34 -9.38 5.97
N GLY A 135 6.13 -9.94 6.10
CA GLY A 135 5.07 -9.79 5.11
C GLY A 135 4.66 -8.34 4.87
N ASP A 136 4.44 -7.59 5.94
CA ASP A 136 4.03 -6.18 5.89
C ASP A 136 5.16 -5.28 5.36
N LEU A 137 6.42 -5.56 5.74
CA LEU A 137 7.61 -4.87 5.23
C LEU A 137 7.78 -5.08 3.74
N ASN A 138 7.54 -6.30 3.24
CA ASN A 138 7.58 -6.60 1.80
C ASN A 138 6.54 -5.78 1.02
N LYS A 139 5.33 -5.57 1.57
CA LYS A 139 4.33 -4.70 0.94
C LYS A 139 4.83 -3.25 0.85
N LEU A 140 5.45 -2.73 1.92
CA LEU A 140 5.99 -1.37 1.92
C LEU A 140 7.18 -1.21 0.95
N GLN A 141 8.04 -2.22 0.83
CA GLN A 141 9.12 -2.24 -0.16
C GLN A 141 8.56 -2.19 -1.58
N GLN A 142 7.54 -3.00 -1.89
CA GLN A 142 6.86 -2.96 -3.18
C GLN A 142 6.22 -1.59 -3.44
N PHE A 143 5.60 -0.98 -2.42
CA PHE A 143 5.05 0.38 -2.52
C PHE A 143 6.12 1.40 -2.92
N VAL A 144 7.28 1.38 -2.27
CA VAL A 144 8.42 2.26 -2.59
C VAL A 144 8.88 2.05 -4.03
N GLU A 145 9.09 0.80 -4.45
CA GLU A 145 9.54 0.47 -5.81
C GLU A 145 8.58 0.95 -6.89
N ILE A 146 7.27 0.73 -6.68
CA ILE A 146 6.22 1.12 -7.62
C ILE A 146 6.20 2.64 -7.77
N ASN A 147 6.28 3.39 -6.67
CA ASN A 147 6.29 4.85 -6.68
C ASN A 147 7.58 5.43 -7.27
N GLU A 148 8.75 4.86 -6.95
CA GLU A 148 10.06 5.26 -7.51
C GLU A 148 10.04 5.12 -9.03
N THR A 149 9.52 3.98 -9.48
CA THR A 149 9.35 3.66 -10.88
C THR A 149 8.38 4.65 -11.56
N ALA A 150 7.23 4.94 -10.93
CA ALA A 150 6.25 5.88 -11.45
C ALA A 150 6.82 7.30 -11.57
N ALA A 151 7.47 7.81 -10.53
CA ALA A 151 8.07 9.15 -10.48
C ALA A 151 9.21 9.30 -11.51
N SER A 152 10.13 8.33 -11.57
CA SER A 152 11.21 8.31 -12.55
C SER A 152 10.68 8.35 -13.99
N LYS A 153 9.59 7.63 -14.26
CA LYS A 153 9.05 7.52 -15.62
C LYS A 153 8.20 8.72 -16.01
N ILE A 154 7.55 9.38 -15.07
CA ILE A 154 6.77 10.59 -15.37
C ILE A 154 7.71 11.76 -15.66
N LEU A 155 8.82 11.87 -14.93
CA LEU A 155 9.90 12.82 -15.22
C LEU A 155 10.51 12.57 -16.62
N LYS A 156 10.88 11.33 -16.94
CA LYS A 156 11.38 10.97 -18.29
C LYS A 156 10.37 11.29 -19.40
N LYS A 157 9.07 11.23 -19.11
CA LYS A 157 8.03 11.60 -20.08
C LYS A 157 7.94 13.11 -20.27
N TRP A 158 7.96 13.87 -19.18
CA TRP A 158 7.97 15.33 -19.23
C TRP A 158 9.18 15.86 -20.00
N ASP A 159 10.37 15.28 -19.77
CA ASP A 159 11.59 15.66 -20.46
C ASP A 159 11.49 15.49 -21.99
N LYS A 160 11.08 14.31 -22.44
CA LYS A 160 10.84 14.03 -23.87
C LYS A 160 9.85 15.00 -24.52
N THR A 161 8.84 15.46 -23.77
CA THR A 161 7.82 16.38 -24.28
C THR A 161 8.27 17.86 -24.22
N SER A 162 9.13 18.24 -23.27
CA SER A 162 9.56 19.63 -23.05
C SER A 162 10.87 20.03 -23.75
N LYS A 163 11.59 19.08 -24.37
CA LYS A 163 12.85 19.31 -25.12
C LYS A 163 13.97 20.03 -24.32
N SER A 164 13.93 20.00 -22.99
CA SER A 164 14.81 20.80 -22.11
C SER A 164 15.89 19.95 -21.41
N ARG A 165 17.15 20.06 -21.84
CA ARG A 165 18.26 19.21 -21.36
C ARG A 165 18.94 19.64 -20.03
N MET A 166 18.79 20.89 -19.59
CA MET A 166 19.73 21.47 -18.59
C MET A 166 19.25 21.43 -17.13
N LYS A 167 17.99 21.06 -16.85
CA LYS A 167 17.43 20.97 -15.49
C LYS A 167 17.10 19.52 -15.04
N GLU A 168 17.56 18.55 -15.82
CA GLU A 168 17.33 17.09 -15.71
C GLU A 168 17.93 16.48 -14.43
N LEU A 169 19.22 16.72 -14.19
CA LEU A 169 19.95 16.15 -13.06
C LEU A 169 19.44 16.64 -11.71
N TYR A 170 19.08 17.92 -11.61
CA TYR A 170 18.65 18.52 -10.34
C TYR A 170 17.27 18.00 -9.92
N LEU A 171 16.34 17.85 -10.86
CA LEU A 171 14.99 17.36 -10.58
C LEU A 171 14.94 15.86 -10.36
N GLN A 172 15.72 15.09 -11.13
CA GLN A 172 15.89 13.67 -10.86
C GLN A 172 16.54 13.45 -9.49
N ARG A 173 17.59 14.21 -9.14
CA ARG A 173 18.15 14.22 -7.78
C ARG A 173 17.11 14.62 -6.74
N ALA A 174 16.32 15.66 -6.97
CA ALA A 174 15.31 16.14 -6.01
C ALA A 174 14.23 15.09 -5.73
N VAL A 175 13.89 14.26 -6.72
CA VAL A 175 13.01 13.11 -6.53
C VAL A 175 13.76 11.96 -5.87
N GLU A 176 14.98 11.62 -6.27
CA GLU A 176 15.77 10.52 -5.66
C GLU A 176 16.09 10.75 -4.17
N VAL A 177 16.23 12.00 -3.73
CA VAL A 177 16.47 12.34 -2.31
C VAL A 177 15.21 12.36 -1.45
N GLN A 178 14.04 12.03 -2.00
CA GLN A 178 12.82 11.96 -1.21
C GLN A 178 12.89 10.82 -0.20
N PRO A 179 12.39 11.02 1.04
CA PRO A 179 12.44 10.00 2.08
C PRO A 179 11.88 8.64 1.64
N CYS A 180 10.78 8.64 0.87
CA CYS A 180 10.16 7.40 0.40
C CYS A 180 11.00 6.55 -0.54
N PHE A 181 12.10 7.07 -1.11
CA PHE A 181 13.00 6.29 -1.98
C PHE A 181 14.33 5.94 -1.29
N ASN A 182 14.53 6.34 -0.03
CA ASN A 182 15.67 5.89 0.74
C ASN A 182 15.49 4.42 1.15
N ARG A 183 16.18 3.52 0.46
CA ARG A 183 16.11 2.07 0.73
C ARG A 183 16.93 1.63 1.94
N GLU A 184 17.78 2.49 2.52
CA GLU A 184 18.65 2.12 3.64
C GLU A 184 17.85 1.76 4.89
N VAL A 185 16.79 2.52 5.19
CA VAL A 185 15.95 2.27 6.37
C VAL A 185 15.20 0.95 6.22
N LEU A 186 14.56 0.71 5.07
CA LEU A 186 13.87 -0.56 4.84
C LEU A 186 14.81 -1.76 4.84
N ARG A 187 16.05 -1.59 4.34
CA ARG A 187 17.08 -2.63 4.42
C ARG A 187 17.48 -2.90 5.86
N ASP A 188 17.74 -1.87 6.67
CA ASP A 188 18.05 -2.04 8.11
C ASP A 188 16.90 -2.75 8.85
N LEU A 189 15.65 -2.35 8.61
CA LEU A 189 14.49 -3.02 9.19
C LEU A 189 14.40 -4.50 8.79
N SER A 190 14.63 -4.79 7.50
CA SER A 190 14.60 -6.16 6.97
C SER A 190 15.73 -7.02 7.53
N ASP A 191 16.95 -6.49 7.56
CA ASP A 191 18.13 -7.19 8.07
C ASP A 191 17.97 -7.49 9.55
N ARG A 192 17.51 -6.52 10.34
CA ARG A 192 17.25 -6.69 11.78
C ARG A 192 16.12 -7.66 12.07
N ALA A 193 15.01 -7.62 11.32
CA ALA A 193 13.91 -8.57 11.48
C ALA A 193 14.34 -10.00 11.13
N THR A 194 15.02 -10.17 10.00
CA THR A 194 15.50 -11.47 9.52
C THR A 194 16.52 -12.05 10.51
N THR A 195 17.48 -11.24 10.97
CA THR A 195 18.48 -11.65 11.96
C THR A 195 17.79 -12.03 13.26
N ALA A 196 16.84 -11.21 13.73
CA ALA A 196 16.13 -11.50 14.96
C ALA A 196 15.34 -12.81 14.89
N ARG A 197 14.69 -13.09 13.75
CA ARG A 197 13.94 -14.33 13.49
C ARG A 197 14.87 -15.56 13.41
N LEU A 198 15.97 -15.48 12.66
CA LEU A 198 16.93 -16.59 12.54
C LEU A 198 17.57 -16.95 13.88
N GLU A 199 17.97 -15.94 14.66
CA GLU A 199 18.46 -16.16 16.04
C GLU A 199 17.39 -16.76 16.95
N LEU A 200 16.12 -16.43 16.72
CA LEU A 200 15.00 -17.01 17.47
C LEU A 200 14.78 -18.49 17.07
N GLU A 201 14.86 -18.82 15.77
CA GLU A 201 14.79 -20.21 15.26
C GLU A 201 15.95 -21.06 15.78
N ALA A 202 17.19 -20.59 15.63
CA ALA A 202 18.38 -21.27 16.12
C ALA A 202 18.29 -21.55 17.62
N TRP A 203 17.84 -20.55 18.39
CA TRP A 203 17.61 -20.69 19.82
C TRP A 203 16.57 -21.77 20.16
N ALA A 204 15.48 -21.89 19.39
CA ALA A 204 14.49 -22.96 19.60
C ALA A 204 14.99 -24.36 19.22
N GLU A 205 15.93 -24.45 18.27
CA GLU A 205 16.58 -25.69 17.87
C GLU A 205 17.70 -26.11 18.84
N GLY A 206 18.01 -25.28 19.85
CA GLY A 206 19.09 -25.51 20.82
C GLY A 206 20.48 -25.09 20.32
N GLU A 207 20.54 -24.41 19.17
CA GLU A 207 21.76 -23.83 18.62
C GLU A 207 21.90 -22.39 19.12
N ASN A 208 22.86 -22.15 20.02
CA ASN A 208 23.11 -20.82 20.56
C ASN A 208 23.96 -19.99 19.57
N ILE A 209 23.38 -19.64 18.41
CA ILE A 209 24.02 -18.84 17.37
C ILE A 209 23.68 -17.38 17.61
N GLN A 210 24.64 -16.61 18.14
CA GLN A 210 24.59 -15.14 18.11
C GLN A 210 25.17 -14.67 16.77
N PHE A 211 24.35 -14.01 15.94
CA PHE A 211 24.85 -13.39 14.71
C PHE A 211 25.43 -12.01 15.07
N ASP A 212 26.71 -11.99 15.47
CA ASP A 212 27.39 -10.77 15.92
C ASP A 212 27.69 -9.82 14.75
N MET A 213 27.03 -8.66 14.74
CA MET A 213 27.47 -7.46 14.03
C MET A 213 28.11 -6.48 15.03
N SER A 214 29.34 -6.81 15.44
CA SER A 214 30.37 -5.94 16.03
C SER A 214 29.93 -4.96 17.14
N ARG A 215 30.07 -5.34 18.43
CA ARG A 215 30.77 -4.53 19.50
C ARG A 215 30.76 -5.20 20.90
N PRO A 216 31.68 -4.78 21.81
CA PRO A 216 32.37 -5.71 22.71
C PRO A 216 31.66 -6.04 24.02
N SER A 217 31.91 -7.28 24.42
CA SER A 217 31.69 -7.97 25.69
C SER A 217 31.57 -7.13 26.97
N GLU A 218 30.45 -7.30 27.67
CA GLU A 218 30.40 -7.25 29.13
C GLU A 218 29.78 -8.56 29.66
N ARG A 219 30.63 -9.41 30.25
CA ARG A 219 30.20 -10.55 31.07
C ARG A 219 29.83 -10.02 32.45
N GLY A 220 28.53 -9.86 32.70
CA GLY A 220 27.98 -9.70 34.04
C GLY A 220 27.39 -11.04 34.51
N THR A 221 28.03 -11.67 35.50
CA THR A 221 27.45 -12.78 36.25
C THR A 221 26.29 -12.28 37.10
N ALA A 222 25.06 -12.64 36.75
CA ALA A 222 23.87 -12.46 37.58
C ALA A 222 23.41 -13.82 38.18
N PRO A 223 22.74 -13.83 39.35
CA PRO A 223 22.47 -15.04 40.11
C PRO A 223 21.37 -15.89 39.46
N VAL A 224 21.54 -17.22 39.54
CA VAL A 224 20.57 -18.23 39.11
C VAL A 224 19.40 -18.27 40.09
N PHE A 225 18.25 -17.73 39.68
CA PHE A 225 16.93 -18.01 40.26
C PHE A 225 16.01 -18.31 39.05
N GLY A 226 15.37 -19.49 38.99
CA GLY A 226 14.40 -19.76 37.91
C GLY A 226 14.02 -21.21 37.57
N THR A 227 14.65 -22.25 38.15
CA THR A 227 14.43 -23.63 37.68
C THR A 227 13.07 -24.22 38.05
N GLU A 228 12.55 -23.98 39.26
CA GLU A 228 11.25 -24.53 39.69
C GLU A 228 10.07 -23.80 39.02
N GLU A 229 10.27 -22.52 38.70
CA GLU A 229 9.27 -21.64 38.12
C GLU A 229 8.98 -21.97 36.65
N GLU A 230 10.00 -22.25 35.85
CA GLU A 230 9.84 -22.63 34.43
C GLU A 230 9.29 -24.05 34.26
N GLU A 231 9.64 -24.95 35.19
CA GLU A 231 9.17 -26.33 35.19
C GLU A 231 7.66 -26.41 35.46
N LEU A 232 7.14 -25.53 36.32
CA LEU A 232 5.71 -25.45 36.64
C LEU A 232 4.89 -25.00 35.42
N ASP A 233 5.32 -23.96 34.72
CA ASP A 233 4.62 -23.41 33.54
C ASP A 233 4.60 -24.44 32.39
N LEU A 234 5.70 -25.19 32.21
CA LEU A 234 5.78 -26.29 31.25
C LEU A 234 4.85 -27.44 31.63
N GLN A 235 4.77 -27.79 32.91
CA GLN A 235 3.88 -28.85 33.39
C GLN A 235 2.41 -28.45 33.30
N ILE A 236 2.07 -27.17 33.50
CA ILE A 236 0.72 -26.64 33.25
C ILE A 236 0.36 -26.74 31.77
N LEU A 237 1.23 -26.29 30.86
CA LEU A 237 0.99 -26.41 29.42
C LEU A 237 0.96 -27.87 28.93
N GLN A 238 1.79 -28.74 29.50
CA GLN A 238 1.82 -30.17 29.17
C GLN A 238 0.58 -30.90 29.70
N SER A 239 0.16 -30.63 30.93
CA SER A 239 -1.06 -31.22 31.49
C SER A 239 -2.30 -30.73 30.75
N ALA A 240 -2.33 -29.45 30.37
CA ALA A 240 -3.34 -28.89 29.48
C ALA A 240 -3.34 -29.59 28.11
N SER A 241 -2.18 -29.86 27.51
CA SER A 241 -2.10 -30.41 26.14
C SER A 241 -2.51 -31.88 26.09
N LEU A 242 -2.22 -32.61 27.16
CA LEU A 242 -2.66 -33.98 27.37
C LEU A 242 -4.12 -34.08 27.83
N GLY A 243 -4.80 -32.96 28.10
CA GLY A 243 -6.18 -32.93 28.60
C GLY A 243 -6.33 -33.54 30.00
N ASN A 244 -5.26 -33.61 30.79
CA ASN A 244 -5.30 -34.18 32.13
C ASN A 244 -5.81 -33.14 33.14
N LEU A 245 -7.14 -33.00 33.20
CA LEU A 245 -7.87 -32.03 34.02
C LEU A 245 -7.55 -32.15 35.53
N GLN A 246 -7.30 -33.36 36.02
CA GLN A 246 -7.00 -33.60 37.44
C GLN A 246 -5.63 -33.03 37.82
N ASN A 247 -4.60 -33.36 37.03
CA ASN A 247 -3.26 -32.81 37.22
C ASN A 247 -3.26 -31.29 37.07
N LEU A 248 -3.99 -30.76 36.08
CA LEU A 248 -4.12 -29.31 35.89
C LEU A 248 -4.71 -28.62 37.13
N ARG A 249 -5.75 -29.21 37.75
CA ARG A 249 -6.34 -28.68 38.99
C ARG A 249 -5.35 -28.66 40.15
N GLU A 250 -4.54 -29.71 40.31
CA GLU A 250 -3.49 -29.76 41.33
C GLU A 250 -2.41 -28.70 41.10
N TRP A 251 -1.99 -28.53 39.84
CA TRP A 251 -1.01 -27.50 39.48
C TRP A 251 -1.55 -26.08 39.68
N LEU A 252 -2.81 -25.82 39.33
CA LEU A 252 -3.45 -24.53 39.61
C LEU A 252 -3.57 -24.26 41.12
N GLY A 253 -3.83 -25.29 41.92
CA GLY A 253 -3.82 -25.18 43.38
C GLY A 253 -2.45 -24.80 43.95
N LYS A 254 -1.37 -25.35 43.38
CA LYS A 254 0.01 -24.95 43.74
C LYS A 254 0.34 -23.55 43.23
N LEU A 255 -0.08 -23.20 42.01
CA LEU A 255 0.15 -21.90 41.39
C LEU A 255 -0.39 -20.77 42.27
N ALA A 256 -1.54 -20.97 42.91
CA ALA A 256 -2.14 -20.00 43.83
C ALA A 256 -1.26 -19.59 45.02
N SER A 257 -0.21 -20.37 45.36
CA SER A 257 0.72 -20.04 46.45
C SER A 257 1.87 -19.11 46.05
N PHE A 258 2.03 -18.85 44.75
CA PHE A 258 3.10 -17.98 44.23
C PHE A 258 2.65 -16.51 44.16
N PRO A 259 3.57 -15.55 44.36
CA PRO A 259 3.24 -14.12 44.34
C PRO A 259 2.84 -13.59 42.95
N ASP A 260 3.23 -14.26 41.87
CA ASP A 260 2.97 -13.92 40.47
C ASP A 260 1.91 -14.83 39.81
N ALA A 261 1.12 -15.53 40.63
CA ALA A 261 0.12 -16.51 40.18
C ALA A 261 -0.85 -15.95 39.14
N GLN A 262 -1.28 -14.69 39.30
CA GLN A 262 -2.22 -14.04 38.39
C GLN A 262 -1.62 -13.82 37.00
N GLU A 263 -0.40 -13.30 36.92
CA GLU A 263 0.30 -13.07 35.65
C GLU A 263 0.50 -14.40 34.89
N ARG A 264 0.96 -15.44 35.60
CA ARG A 264 1.19 -16.78 35.03
C ARG A 264 -0.08 -17.46 34.55
N ALA A 265 -1.13 -17.44 35.38
CA ALA A 265 -2.42 -18.03 35.02
C ALA A 265 -3.00 -17.33 33.80
N THR A 266 -2.90 -16.00 33.73
CA THR A 266 -3.40 -15.18 32.63
C THR A 266 -2.65 -15.46 31.33
N ARG A 267 -1.31 -15.49 31.36
CA ARG A 267 -0.48 -15.83 30.20
C ARG A 267 -0.78 -17.24 29.67
N THR A 268 -0.93 -18.19 30.59
CA THR A 268 -1.33 -19.57 30.26
C THR A 268 -2.70 -19.60 29.63
N PHE A 269 -3.66 -18.87 30.18
CA PHE A 269 -5.02 -18.77 29.65
C PHE A 269 -5.04 -18.22 28.23
N LEU A 270 -4.42 -17.07 27.97
CA LEU A 270 -4.38 -16.46 26.62
C LEU A 270 -3.75 -17.41 25.59
N THR A 271 -2.66 -18.08 25.98
CA THR A 271 -2.04 -19.14 25.17
C THR A 271 -3.00 -20.29 24.89
N ALA A 272 -3.76 -20.69 25.91
CA ALA A 272 -4.58 -21.89 25.85
C ALA A 272 -5.76 -21.77 24.88
N ILE A 273 -6.23 -20.54 24.61
CA ILE A 273 -7.37 -20.27 23.73
C ILE A 273 -7.14 -20.86 22.32
N ASN A 274 -5.91 -20.78 21.82
CA ASN A 274 -5.57 -21.19 20.46
C ASN A 274 -5.55 -22.70 20.24
N GLY A 275 -5.26 -23.51 21.26
CA GLY A 275 -4.94 -24.93 21.07
C GLY A 275 -5.73 -25.93 21.92
N PHE A 276 -6.29 -25.49 23.05
CA PHE A 276 -6.74 -26.40 24.10
C PHE A 276 -8.27 -26.55 24.14
N SER A 277 -8.76 -27.55 24.88
CA SER A 277 -10.20 -27.83 24.98
C SER A 277 -10.92 -26.83 25.87
N ASP A 278 -12.24 -26.69 25.67
CA ASP A 278 -13.08 -25.80 26.48
C ASP A 278 -13.06 -26.20 27.97
N ASP A 279 -12.88 -27.49 28.30
CA ASP A 279 -12.73 -27.95 29.68
C ASP A 279 -11.48 -27.39 30.37
N VAL A 280 -10.35 -27.30 29.66
CA VAL A 280 -9.11 -26.71 30.17
C VAL A 280 -9.31 -25.21 30.40
N LEU A 281 -9.94 -24.53 29.44
CA LEU A 281 -10.23 -23.10 29.52
C LEU A 281 -11.19 -22.80 30.68
N ALA A 282 -12.20 -23.64 30.88
CA ALA A 282 -13.14 -23.54 31.99
C ALA A 282 -12.43 -23.69 33.34
N LEU A 283 -11.56 -24.69 33.51
CA LEU A 283 -10.78 -24.85 34.73
C LEU A 283 -9.87 -23.66 35.03
N LEU A 284 -9.24 -23.09 34.00
CA LEU A 284 -8.40 -21.90 34.16
C LEU A 284 -9.23 -20.70 34.65
N LEU A 285 -10.41 -20.47 34.07
CA LEU A 285 -11.32 -19.40 34.51
C LEU A 285 -11.89 -19.65 35.91
N GLU A 286 -12.27 -20.90 36.23
CA GLU A 286 -12.79 -21.30 37.55
C GLU A 286 -11.77 -21.10 38.68
N SER A 287 -10.47 -21.15 38.37
CA SER A 287 -9.40 -20.93 39.35
C SER A 287 -9.44 -19.54 39.99
N LYS A 288 -10.10 -18.56 39.34
CA LYS A 288 -10.10 -17.13 39.71
C LYS A 288 -8.72 -16.47 39.77
N LEU A 289 -7.69 -17.13 39.24
CA LEU A 289 -6.35 -16.57 39.09
C LEU A 289 -6.20 -15.81 37.76
N VAL A 290 -7.05 -16.07 36.77
CA VAL A 290 -6.97 -15.44 35.45
C VAL A 290 -7.55 -14.03 35.48
N ASP A 291 -6.77 -13.05 35.04
CA ASP A 291 -7.27 -11.74 34.65
C ASP A 291 -7.78 -11.78 33.21
N VAL A 292 -9.10 -11.77 33.05
CA VAL A 292 -9.75 -11.79 31.74
C VAL A 292 -9.63 -10.47 30.97
N HIS A 293 -9.27 -9.38 31.64
CA HIS A 293 -9.09 -8.05 31.04
C HIS A 293 -7.66 -7.81 30.53
N ALA A 294 -6.73 -8.72 30.84
CA ALA A 294 -5.35 -8.59 30.41
C ALA A 294 -5.22 -8.70 28.89
N GLU A 295 -4.19 -8.04 28.39
CA GLU A 295 -3.75 -8.07 27.00
C GLU A 295 -2.44 -8.84 26.90
N ASP A 296 -2.24 -9.53 25.79
CA ASP A 296 -0.94 -10.12 25.50
C ASP A 296 0.09 -9.02 25.27
N ASP A 297 1.26 -9.18 25.89
CA ASP A 297 2.27 -8.14 25.80
C ASP A 297 2.72 -7.92 24.37
N ILE A 298 2.69 -8.91 23.46
CA ILE A 298 3.29 -8.90 22.11
C ILE A 298 2.42 -8.14 21.10
N ASN A 299 1.17 -8.58 20.93
CA ASN A 299 0.24 -8.06 19.93
C ASN A 299 -0.82 -7.13 20.54
N GLU A 300 -0.83 -6.91 21.86
CA GLU A 300 -1.85 -6.11 22.56
C GLU A 300 -3.26 -6.71 22.40
N ARG A 301 -3.37 -8.04 22.29
CA ARG A 301 -4.61 -8.78 22.12
C ARG A 301 -5.13 -9.26 23.45
N ASN A 302 -6.37 -8.90 23.76
CA ASN A 302 -7.11 -9.49 24.88
C ASN A 302 -7.73 -10.86 24.53
N CYS A 303 -8.36 -11.50 25.51
CA CYS A 303 -8.98 -12.81 25.32
C CYS A 303 -10.06 -12.86 24.23
N LEU A 304 -10.74 -11.73 23.92
CA LEU A 304 -11.75 -11.66 22.87
C LEU A 304 -11.14 -11.68 21.47
N HIS A 305 -9.96 -11.07 21.28
CA HIS A 305 -9.21 -11.18 20.03
C HIS A 305 -8.84 -12.62 19.76
N GLU A 306 -8.21 -13.28 20.74
CA GLU A 306 -7.80 -14.68 20.63
C GLU A 306 -9.01 -15.59 20.39
N ALA A 307 -10.11 -15.39 21.12
CA ALA A 307 -11.34 -16.15 20.91
C ALA A 307 -11.89 -15.99 19.47
N ALA A 308 -11.84 -14.77 18.91
CA ALA A 308 -12.28 -14.52 17.54
C ALA A 308 -11.37 -15.16 16.48
N ILE A 309 -10.05 -15.21 16.73
CA ILE A 309 -9.06 -15.86 15.87
C ILE A 309 -9.28 -17.38 15.85
N SER A 310 -9.25 -18.02 17.03
CA SER A 310 -9.36 -19.49 17.12
C SER A 310 -10.81 -20.00 17.03
N GLY A 311 -11.81 -19.14 17.14
CA GLY A 311 -13.23 -19.51 17.09
C GLY A 311 -13.72 -20.18 18.38
N ARG A 312 -13.26 -19.72 19.54
CA ARG A 312 -13.67 -20.22 20.86
C ARG A 312 -14.90 -19.50 21.40
N ASP A 313 -16.09 -19.99 21.10
CA ASP A 313 -17.36 -19.39 21.56
C ASP A 313 -17.49 -19.33 23.08
N PHE A 314 -16.98 -20.36 23.78
CA PHE A 314 -16.96 -20.39 25.25
C PHE A 314 -16.22 -19.16 25.82
N VAL A 315 -15.02 -18.89 25.33
CA VAL A 315 -14.19 -17.76 25.78
C VAL A 315 -14.81 -16.44 25.37
N MET A 316 -15.34 -16.34 24.14
CA MET A 316 -16.04 -15.15 23.67
C MET A 316 -17.18 -14.77 24.62
N LYS A 317 -18.03 -15.73 24.98
CA LYS A 317 -19.15 -15.51 25.91
C LYS A 317 -18.68 -15.17 27.32
N ALA A 318 -17.64 -15.84 27.82
CA ALA A 318 -17.07 -15.55 29.14
C ALA A 318 -16.50 -14.13 29.22
N GLY A 319 -15.71 -13.70 28.22
CA GLY A 319 -15.14 -12.36 28.18
C GLY A 319 -16.20 -11.26 28.03
N ILE A 320 -17.22 -11.48 27.19
CA ILE A 320 -18.36 -10.55 27.08
C ILE A 320 -19.12 -10.45 28.41
N ALA A 321 -19.40 -11.58 29.08
CA ALA A 321 -20.06 -11.58 30.38
C ALA A 321 -19.25 -10.86 31.47
N ALA A 322 -17.92 -10.92 31.38
CA ALA A 322 -17.00 -10.18 32.24
C ALA A 322 -16.82 -8.70 31.84
N SER A 323 -17.50 -8.20 30.80
CA SER A 323 -17.36 -6.83 30.30
C SER A 323 -15.93 -6.46 29.87
N VAL A 324 -15.22 -7.40 29.24
CA VAL A 324 -13.93 -7.11 28.57
C VAL A 324 -14.17 -6.09 27.45
N ASP A 325 -13.25 -5.14 27.28
CA ASP A 325 -13.37 -4.09 26.27
C ASP A 325 -13.32 -4.67 24.85
N ILE A 326 -14.46 -4.59 24.16
CA ILE A 326 -14.66 -5.03 22.77
C ILE A 326 -14.17 -4.02 21.74
N ALA A 327 -13.89 -2.78 22.14
CA ALA A 327 -13.39 -1.71 21.28
C ALA A 327 -11.87 -1.52 21.40
N ARG A 328 -11.21 -2.24 22.32
CA ARG A 328 -9.76 -2.23 22.46
C ARG A 328 -9.11 -2.74 21.18
N SER A 329 -8.18 -1.96 20.64
CA SER A 329 -7.44 -2.29 19.44
C SER A 329 -6.08 -2.90 19.75
N ASP A 330 -5.68 -3.90 18.97
CA ASP A 330 -4.36 -4.52 18.99
C ASP A 330 -3.30 -3.67 18.23
N VAL A 331 -2.07 -4.17 18.10
CA VAL A 331 -0.96 -3.44 17.43
C VAL A 331 -1.22 -3.09 15.95
N TYR A 332 -2.21 -3.72 15.31
CA TYR A 332 -2.63 -3.43 13.93
C TYR A 332 -3.82 -2.48 13.86
N GLY A 333 -4.29 -1.98 15.01
CA GLY A 333 -5.53 -1.22 15.11
C GLY A 333 -6.79 -2.10 14.99
N ARG A 334 -6.66 -3.43 15.08
CA ARG A 334 -7.79 -4.34 14.92
C ARG A 334 -8.46 -4.60 16.26
N ILE A 335 -9.77 -4.81 16.23
CA ILE A 335 -10.60 -5.13 17.38
C ILE A 335 -11.12 -6.57 17.21
N PRO A 336 -11.68 -7.23 18.23
CA PRO A 336 -12.17 -8.61 18.10
C PRO A 336 -13.15 -8.82 16.94
N LEU A 337 -13.98 -7.81 16.64
CA LEU A 337 -14.95 -7.85 15.53
C LEU A 337 -14.27 -7.97 14.16
N HIS A 338 -13.09 -7.37 13.95
CA HIS A 338 -12.31 -7.52 12.72
C HIS A 338 -11.94 -8.98 12.48
N TYR A 339 -11.43 -9.67 13.50
CA TYR A 339 -11.04 -11.07 13.43
C TYR A 339 -12.24 -12.00 13.22
N ALA A 340 -13.34 -11.77 13.94
CA ALA A 340 -14.57 -12.55 13.75
C ALA A 340 -15.08 -12.43 12.30
N CYS A 341 -15.03 -11.23 11.72
CA CYS A 341 -15.37 -11.00 10.32
C CYS A 341 -14.38 -11.65 9.34
N MET A 342 -13.07 -11.54 9.60
CA MET A 342 -12.01 -12.10 8.76
C MET A 342 -12.09 -13.63 8.66
N HIS A 343 -12.39 -14.31 9.77
CA HIS A 343 -12.45 -15.76 9.88
C HIS A 343 -13.85 -16.36 9.71
N GLY A 344 -14.87 -15.55 9.41
CA GLY A 344 -16.21 -16.05 9.14
C GLY A 344 -17.00 -16.51 10.38
N ARG A 345 -16.69 -15.98 11.56
CA ARG A 345 -17.31 -16.35 12.85
C ARG A 345 -18.62 -15.61 13.08
N VAL A 346 -19.68 -16.04 12.38
CA VAL A 346 -20.96 -15.32 12.31
C VAL A 346 -21.62 -15.11 13.67
N ASP A 347 -21.60 -16.13 14.55
CA ASP A 347 -22.22 -16.03 15.87
C ASP A 347 -21.45 -15.06 16.79
N MET A 348 -20.12 -15.07 16.73
CA MET A 348 -19.29 -14.09 17.43
C MET A 348 -19.51 -12.67 16.92
N VAL A 349 -19.67 -12.48 15.61
CA VAL A 349 -20.04 -11.18 15.03
C VAL A 349 -21.37 -10.69 15.63
N ARG A 350 -22.36 -11.59 15.76
CA ARG A 350 -23.65 -11.25 16.37
C ARG A 350 -23.50 -10.89 17.84
N ASP A 351 -22.76 -11.67 18.61
CA ASP A 351 -22.56 -11.47 20.05
C ASP A 351 -21.81 -10.15 20.32
N LEU A 352 -20.74 -9.87 19.57
CA LEU A 352 -19.97 -8.62 19.68
C LEU A 352 -20.81 -7.39 19.30
N LEU A 353 -21.58 -7.45 18.21
CA LEU A 353 -22.42 -6.32 17.77
C LEU A 353 -23.65 -6.10 18.67
N ALA A 354 -24.12 -7.15 19.35
CA ALA A 354 -25.21 -7.02 20.32
C ALA A 354 -24.79 -6.17 21.54
N VAL A 355 -23.53 -6.28 21.96
CA VAL A 355 -22.99 -5.52 23.11
C VAL A 355 -22.33 -4.21 22.68
N GLY A 356 -21.72 -4.17 21.50
CA GLY A 356 -21.02 -2.99 20.97
C GLY A 356 -21.40 -2.62 19.54
N PRO A 357 -22.63 -2.15 19.29
CA PRO A 357 -23.03 -1.71 17.95
C PRO A 357 -22.18 -0.53 17.43
N HIS A 358 -21.56 0.25 18.31
CA HIS A 358 -20.67 1.36 17.94
C HIS A 358 -19.35 0.91 17.29
N THR A 359 -18.98 -0.37 17.42
CA THR A 359 -17.73 -0.92 16.86
C THR A 359 -17.81 -1.27 15.38
N VAL A 360 -19.03 -1.27 14.81
CA VAL A 360 -19.32 -1.79 13.46
C VAL A 360 -18.53 -1.12 12.32
N ASP A 361 -18.16 0.14 12.52
CA ASP A 361 -17.45 0.98 11.53
C ASP A 361 -16.02 1.36 11.98
N MET A 362 -15.49 0.76 13.05
CA MET A 362 -14.10 1.01 13.46
C MET A 362 -13.15 0.56 12.34
N MET A 363 -12.06 1.30 12.16
CA MET A 363 -11.07 1.03 11.12
C MET A 363 -9.75 0.60 11.76
N ASP A 364 -9.08 -0.38 11.15
CA ASP A 364 -7.70 -0.72 11.49
C ASP A 364 -6.68 0.23 10.82
N HIS A 365 -5.39 0.00 11.04
CA HIS A 365 -4.32 0.87 10.50
C HIS A 365 -4.23 0.87 8.95
N ASP A 366 -4.94 -0.03 8.26
CA ASP A 366 -5.02 -0.07 6.80
C ASP A 366 -6.36 0.47 6.27
N ASN A 367 -7.12 1.15 7.15
CA ASN A 367 -8.47 1.68 6.92
C ASN A 367 -9.52 0.60 6.61
N PHE A 368 -9.31 -0.64 7.06
CA PHE A 368 -10.30 -1.71 6.84
C PHE A 368 -11.31 -1.71 7.99
N THR A 369 -12.59 -1.64 7.65
CA THR A 369 -13.68 -1.91 8.58
C THR A 369 -13.99 -3.42 8.66
N PRO A 370 -14.78 -3.89 9.65
CA PRO A 370 -15.24 -5.28 9.69
C PRO A 370 -16.00 -5.71 8.43
N LEU A 371 -16.72 -4.78 7.78
CA LEU A 371 -17.37 -5.03 6.50
C LEU A 371 -16.34 -5.27 5.38
N ILE A 372 -15.28 -4.46 5.31
CA ILE A 372 -14.22 -4.63 4.31
C ILE A 372 -13.52 -5.98 4.50
N HIS A 373 -13.17 -6.36 5.74
CA HIS A 373 -12.58 -7.68 6.03
C HIS A 373 -13.50 -8.82 5.59
N SER A 374 -14.81 -8.71 5.85
CA SER A 374 -15.80 -9.70 5.41
C SER A 374 -15.84 -9.82 3.87
N ILE A 375 -15.73 -8.71 3.14
CA ILE A 375 -15.73 -8.68 1.67
C ILE A 375 -14.47 -9.32 1.11
N VAL A 376 -13.29 -8.85 1.54
CA VAL A 376 -11.98 -9.30 1.03
C VAL A 376 -11.75 -10.79 1.33
N LYS A 377 -12.20 -11.27 2.48
CA LYS A 377 -12.13 -12.69 2.86
C LYS A 377 -13.32 -13.52 2.37
N ARG A 378 -14.23 -12.93 1.58
CA ARG A 378 -15.40 -13.60 0.97
C ARG A 378 -16.37 -14.23 2.00
N GLN A 379 -16.46 -13.65 3.19
CA GLN A 379 -17.30 -14.10 4.29
C GLN A 379 -18.72 -13.54 4.18
N LEU A 380 -19.54 -14.13 3.29
CA LEU A 380 -20.90 -13.66 2.98
C LEU A 380 -21.78 -13.51 4.23
N ALA A 381 -21.76 -14.50 5.12
CA ALA A 381 -22.63 -14.51 6.29
C ALA A 381 -22.24 -13.41 7.30
N CYS A 382 -20.94 -13.15 7.49
CA CYS A 382 -20.46 -12.03 8.31
C CYS A 382 -20.81 -10.68 7.65
N ALA A 383 -20.57 -10.51 6.35
CA ALA A 383 -20.96 -9.31 5.63
C ALA A 383 -22.47 -9.02 5.80
N LYS A 384 -23.31 -10.06 5.71
CA LYS A 384 -24.75 -9.92 5.96
C LYS A 384 -25.06 -9.44 7.39
N GLN A 385 -24.43 -10.01 8.42
CA GLN A 385 -24.66 -9.61 9.82
C GLN A 385 -24.22 -8.17 10.09
N VAL A 386 -23.03 -7.81 9.61
CA VAL A 386 -22.46 -6.45 9.75
C VAL A 386 -23.37 -5.43 9.05
N LEU A 387 -23.87 -5.75 7.84
CA LEU A 387 -24.82 -4.90 7.11
C LEU A 387 -26.22 -4.82 7.73
N ILE A 388 -26.67 -5.85 8.46
CA ILE A 388 -27.91 -5.79 9.26
C ILE A 388 -27.73 -4.85 10.44
N SER A 389 -26.52 -4.76 10.98
CA SER A 389 -26.14 -3.88 12.10
C SER A 389 -25.79 -2.46 11.66
N ASN A 390 -26.33 -2.00 10.53
CA ASN A 390 -26.14 -0.66 9.96
C ASN A 390 -24.69 -0.25 9.68
N ALA A 391 -23.81 -1.19 9.33
CA ALA A 391 -22.48 -0.85 8.84
C ALA A 391 -22.53 0.11 7.65
N ARG A 392 -21.58 1.04 7.62
CA ARG A 392 -21.46 2.02 6.56
C ARG A 392 -21.10 1.36 5.23
N ILE A 393 -21.89 1.65 4.20
CA ILE A 393 -21.75 1.06 2.85
C ILE A 393 -20.98 1.95 1.87
N ASP A 394 -20.79 3.23 2.20
CA ASP A 394 -20.11 4.22 1.39
C ASP A 394 -18.90 4.81 2.16
N PRO A 395 -17.82 5.21 1.47
CA PRO A 395 -16.69 5.86 2.12
C PRO A 395 -17.10 7.21 2.78
N ALA A 396 -16.48 7.54 3.91
CA ALA A 396 -16.63 8.86 4.52
C ALA A 396 -15.51 9.84 4.14
N SER A 397 -14.36 9.31 3.73
CA SER A 397 -13.23 10.08 3.20
C SER A 397 -12.75 9.55 1.85
N ASP A 398 -12.02 10.36 1.09
CA ASP A 398 -11.44 9.94 -0.21
C ASP A 398 -10.34 8.86 -0.05
N SER A 399 -9.82 8.66 1.17
CA SER A 399 -8.85 7.61 1.50
C SER A 399 -9.48 6.30 1.96
N ASP A 400 -10.80 6.27 2.19
CA ASP A 400 -11.49 5.06 2.62
C ASP A 400 -11.74 4.12 1.43
N HIS A 401 -11.79 2.82 1.71
CA HIS A 401 -12.18 1.82 0.72
C HIS A 401 -13.65 1.98 0.34
N ILE A 402 -13.99 1.64 -0.91
CA ILE A 402 -15.38 1.63 -1.41
C ILE A 402 -15.88 0.17 -1.35
N PRO A 403 -16.76 -0.21 -0.40
CA PRO A 403 -17.19 -1.60 -0.22
C PRO A 403 -17.76 -2.23 -1.49
N LEU A 404 -18.56 -1.47 -2.25
CA LEU A 404 -19.17 -1.94 -3.50
C LEU A 404 -18.11 -2.30 -4.56
N ASN A 405 -17.06 -1.49 -4.70
CA ASN A 405 -15.98 -1.72 -5.66
C ASN A 405 -15.20 -2.99 -5.29
N LEU A 406 -14.85 -3.16 -4.01
CA LEU A 406 -14.17 -4.36 -3.53
C LEU A 406 -15.04 -5.62 -3.71
N ALA A 407 -16.34 -5.54 -3.42
CA ALA A 407 -17.25 -6.66 -3.63
C ALA A 407 -17.36 -7.05 -5.13
N CYS A 408 -17.35 -6.06 -6.02
CA CYS A 408 -17.30 -6.26 -7.47
C CYS A 408 -15.97 -6.88 -7.92
N GLN A 409 -14.84 -6.38 -7.42
CA GLN A 409 -13.50 -6.91 -7.72
C GLN A 409 -13.36 -8.37 -7.31
N HIS A 410 -13.90 -8.75 -6.15
CA HIS A 410 -13.89 -10.14 -5.69
C HIS A 410 -15.00 -11.01 -6.32
N GLY A 411 -15.92 -10.45 -7.10
CA GLY A 411 -16.98 -11.21 -7.77
C GLY A 411 -18.06 -11.75 -6.83
N SER A 412 -18.33 -11.08 -5.71
CA SER A 412 -19.32 -11.55 -4.75
C SER A 412 -20.72 -11.05 -5.09
N LEU A 413 -21.46 -11.79 -5.92
CA LEU A 413 -22.81 -11.40 -6.39
C LEU A 413 -23.76 -11.09 -5.24
N SER A 414 -23.83 -11.95 -4.23
CA SER A 414 -24.72 -11.77 -3.08
C SER A 414 -24.37 -10.53 -2.25
N ILE A 415 -23.08 -10.21 -2.06
CA ILE A 415 -22.70 -9.02 -1.31
C ILE A 415 -22.99 -7.76 -2.13
N VAL A 416 -22.67 -7.76 -3.42
CA VAL A 416 -23.00 -6.64 -4.32
C VAL A 416 -24.49 -6.36 -4.31
N GLN A 417 -25.33 -7.40 -4.43
CA GLN A 417 -26.78 -7.27 -4.34
C GLN A 417 -27.21 -6.63 -3.01
N MET A 418 -26.70 -7.13 -1.87
CA MET A 418 -27.03 -6.57 -0.55
C MET A 418 -26.62 -5.10 -0.38
N LEU A 419 -25.51 -4.67 -0.99
CA LEU A 419 -25.05 -3.28 -0.96
C LEU A 419 -25.92 -2.39 -1.85
N LEU A 420 -26.26 -2.85 -3.06
CA LEU A 420 -27.10 -2.12 -4.01
C LEU A 420 -28.55 -1.99 -3.54
N GLU A 421 -29.11 -3.01 -2.90
CA GLU A 421 -30.44 -2.96 -2.26
C GLU A 421 -30.48 -1.91 -1.13
N ARG A 422 -29.35 -1.68 -0.46
CA ARG A 422 -29.16 -0.59 0.52
C ARG A 422 -28.79 0.76 -0.13
N LYS A 423 -28.87 0.86 -1.45
CA LYS A 423 -28.58 2.08 -2.24
C LYS A 423 -27.13 2.57 -2.13
N ALA A 424 -26.16 1.67 -2.05
CA ALA A 424 -24.74 2.01 -2.14
C ALA A 424 -24.46 2.83 -3.42
N ARG A 425 -23.62 3.86 -3.31
CA ARG A 425 -23.31 4.75 -4.44
C ARG A 425 -22.35 4.09 -5.42
N LEU A 426 -22.57 4.31 -6.72
CA LEU A 426 -21.69 3.87 -7.80
C LEU A 426 -20.49 4.83 -7.93
N LEU A 427 -19.56 4.76 -6.98
CA LEU A 427 -18.41 5.66 -6.89
C LEU A 427 -17.19 5.09 -7.65
N PRO A 428 -16.40 5.94 -8.29
CA PRO A 428 -15.12 5.52 -8.84
C PRO A 428 -14.07 5.40 -7.74
N ASP A 429 -13.16 4.43 -7.86
CA ASP A 429 -11.99 4.30 -7.00
C ASP A 429 -10.92 5.38 -7.27
N ALA A 430 -9.78 5.28 -6.57
CA ALA A 430 -8.63 6.17 -6.76
C ALA A 430 -8.04 6.10 -8.18
N GLU A 431 -8.23 4.98 -8.89
CA GLU A 431 -7.88 4.82 -10.30
C GLU A 431 -8.95 5.37 -11.25
N GLY A 432 -10.07 5.88 -10.74
CA GLY A 432 -11.16 6.40 -11.54
C GLY A 432 -12.08 5.33 -12.13
N LEU A 433 -11.96 4.07 -11.70
CA LEU A 433 -12.76 2.93 -12.14
C LEU A 433 -14.04 2.83 -11.31
N TYR A 434 -15.18 2.82 -12.00
CA TYR A 434 -16.48 2.53 -11.40
C TYR A 434 -16.71 1.02 -11.25
N PRO A 435 -17.68 0.56 -10.42
CA PRO A 435 -17.95 -0.87 -10.21
C PRO A 435 -17.99 -1.71 -11.49
N GLN A 436 -18.68 -1.23 -12.53
CA GLN A 436 -18.84 -1.92 -13.80
C GLN A 436 -17.51 -2.11 -14.57
N HIS A 437 -16.54 -1.22 -14.39
CA HIS A 437 -15.21 -1.38 -14.96
C HIS A 437 -14.43 -2.46 -14.22
N MET A 438 -14.55 -2.51 -12.88
CA MET A 438 -13.89 -3.53 -12.07
C MET A 438 -14.41 -4.92 -12.41
N VAL A 439 -15.72 -5.09 -12.57
CA VAL A 439 -16.33 -6.36 -12.99
C VAL A 439 -15.80 -6.78 -14.36
N ALA A 440 -15.80 -5.87 -15.34
CA ALA A 440 -15.30 -6.15 -16.68
C ALA A 440 -13.81 -6.54 -16.70
N ARG A 441 -13.02 -6.05 -15.74
CA ARG A 441 -11.62 -6.40 -15.54
C ARG A 441 -11.42 -7.74 -14.81
N ALA A 442 -12.30 -8.08 -13.85
CA ALA A 442 -12.06 -9.15 -12.88
C ALA A 442 -12.40 -10.58 -13.36
N SER A 443 -13.06 -10.76 -14.51
CA SER A 443 -13.39 -12.05 -15.14
C SER A 443 -14.20 -13.10 -14.38
N GLN A 444 -14.55 -12.89 -13.12
CA GLN A 444 -15.18 -13.94 -12.30
C GLN A 444 -16.71 -13.99 -12.37
N SER A 445 -17.40 -12.88 -12.67
CA SER A 445 -18.87 -12.82 -12.49
C SER A 445 -19.54 -11.83 -13.45
N PRO A 446 -19.83 -12.23 -14.70
CA PRO A 446 -20.49 -11.36 -15.68
C PRO A 446 -21.89 -10.89 -15.25
N ASP A 447 -22.62 -11.71 -14.50
CA ASP A 447 -23.97 -11.38 -13.99
C ASP A 447 -23.99 -10.11 -13.12
N LEU A 448 -22.85 -9.74 -12.53
CA LEU A 448 -22.72 -8.47 -11.82
C LEU A 448 -22.95 -7.26 -12.72
N LEU A 449 -22.65 -7.33 -14.02
CA LEU A 449 -22.91 -6.25 -14.97
C LEU A 449 -24.41 -6.02 -15.16
N LEU A 450 -25.18 -7.11 -15.26
CA LEU A 450 -26.63 -7.05 -15.33
C LEU A 450 -27.21 -6.46 -14.05
N LEU A 451 -26.75 -6.94 -12.89
CA LEU A 451 -27.18 -6.44 -11.58
C LEU A 451 -26.86 -4.94 -11.41
N LEU A 452 -25.63 -4.52 -11.74
CA LEU A 452 -25.23 -3.12 -11.69
C LEU A 452 -26.10 -2.26 -12.62
N LYS A 453 -26.39 -2.72 -13.84
CA LYS A 453 -27.28 -2.03 -14.79
C LYS A 453 -28.70 -1.86 -14.24
N GLN A 454 -29.25 -2.91 -13.60
CA GLN A 454 -30.56 -2.85 -12.96
C GLN A 454 -30.63 -1.80 -11.84
N HIS A 455 -29.51 -1.54 -11.16
CA HIS A 455 -29.37 -0.50 -10.15
C HIS A 455 -28.81 0.83 -10.68
N GLY A 456 -28.90 1.07 -11.99
CA GLY A 456 -28.62 2.39 -12.59
C GLY A 456 -27.16 2.62 -13.01
N ALA A 457 -26.32 1.59 -13.06
CA ALA A 457 -24.98 1.73 -13.63
C ALA A 457 -25.04 1.92 -15.15
N ASP A 458 -24.42 2.99 -15.64
CA ASP A 458 -24.19 3.19 -17.05
C ASP A 458 -23.00 2.33 -17.52
N LEU A 459 -23.30 1.32 -18.34
CA LEU A 459 -22.31 0.41 -18.91
C LEU A 459 -21.52 1.02 -20.10
N ASN A 460 -21.90 2.21 -20.57
CA ASN A 460 -21.13 3.03 -21.51
C ASN A 460 -20.35 4.15 -20.80
N GLN A 461 -20.48 4.27 -19.46
CA GLN A 461 -19.74 5.25 -18.69
C GLN A 461 -18.25 5.06 -18.92
N ARG A 462 -17.57 6.16 -19.21
CA ARG A 462 -16.12 6.18 -19.32
C ARG A 462 -15.49 6.32 -17.94
N ASP A 463 -14.48 5.52 -17.65
CA ASP A 463 -13.65 5.69 -16.46
C ASP A 463 -13.03 7.10 -16.42
N LYS A 464 -12.68 7.59 -15.23
CA LYS A 464 -12.09 8.93 -15.11
C LYS A 464 -10.68 9.00 -15.68
N LEU A 465 -10.07 7.84 -15.90
CA LEU A 465 -8.65 7.72 -16.16
C LEU A 465 -8.37 7.59 -17.66
N TYR A 466 -8.75 6.48 -18.30
CA TYR A 466 -8.45 6.17 -19.71
C TYR A 466 -9.53 6.69 -20.65
N GLN A 467 -10.64 7.16 -20.08
CA GLN A 467 -11.87 7.38 -20.81
C GLN A 467 -12.36 6.07 -21.46
N TRP A 468 -12.02 4.93 -20.86
CA TRP A 468 -12.38 3.60 -21.32
C TRP A 468 -13.71 3.19 -20.73
N THR A 469 -14.56 2.57 -21.56
CA THR A 469 -15.78 1.93 -21.10
C THR A 469 -15.47 0.52 -20.55
N PRO A 470 -16.38 -0.12 -19.81
CA PRO A 470 -16.25 -1.52 -19.40
C PRO A 470 -15.89 -2.47 -20.56
N LEU A 471 -16.39 -2.22 -21.77
CA LEU A 471 -16.10 -3.04 -22.95
C LEU A 471 -14.60 -3.06 -23.28
N PHE A 472 -13.91 -1.92 -23.14
CA PHE A 472 -12.47 -1.83 -23.38
C PHE A 472 -11.68 -2.65 -22.36
N HIS A 473 -12.08 -2.60 -21.09
CA HIS A 473 -11.45 -3.39 -20.03
C HIS A 473 -11.66 -4.88 -20.27
N ALA A 474 -12.89 -5.32 -20.57
CA ALA A 474 -13.16 -6.72 -20.90
C ALA A 474 -12.37 -7.21 -22.12
N ALA A 475 -12.28 -6.40 -23.17
CA ALA A 475 -11.51 -6.73 -24.38
C ALA A 475 -9.99 -6.77 -24.13
N SER A 476 -9.46 -5.82 -23.35
CA SER A 476 -8.03 -5.74 -23.04
C SER A 476 -7.55 -6.82 -22.07
N GLU A 477 -8.41 -7.30 -21.16
CA GLU A 477 -8.05 -8.36 -20.20
C GLU A 477 -8.45 -9.75 -20.70
N GLY A 478 -9.06 -9.84 -21.88
CA GLY A 478 -9.52 -11.11 -22.45
C GLY A 478 -10.71 -11.72 -21.71
N CYS A 479 -11.49 -10.90 -21.01
CA CYS A 479 -12.66 -11.35 -20.27
C CYS A 479 -13.85 -11.61 -21.21
N VAL A 480 -13.81 -12.75 -21.89
CA VAL A 480 -14.85 -13.19 -22.82
C VAL A 480 -16.26 -13.19 -22.19
N PRO A 481 -16.49 -13.72 -20.98
CA PRO A 481 -17.85 -13.76 -20.41
C PRO A 481 -18.42 -12.36 -20.15
N CYS A 482 -17.62 -11.44 -19.61
CA CYS A 482 -18.06 -10.07 -19.40
C CYS A 482 -18.24 -9.33 -20.72
N LEU A 483 -17.34 -9.51 -21.69
CA LEU A 483 -17.46 -8.90 -23.01
C LEU A 483 -18.77 -9.31 -23.71
N ARG A 484 -19.07 -10.62 -23.71
CA ARG A 484 -20.31 -11.17 -24.25
C ARG A 484 -21.53 -10.54 -23.57
N THR A 485 -21.55 -10.52 -22.25
CA THR A 485 -22.65 -9.96 -21.46
C THR A 485 -22.83 -8.47 -21.72
N LEU A 486 -21.74 -7.69 -21.81
CA LEU A 486 -21.81 -6.28 -22.16
C LEU A 486 -22.47 -6.07 -23.54
N LEU A 487 -22.07 -6.86 -24.55
CA LEU A 487 -22.64 -6.79 -25.90
C LEU A 487 -24.13 -7.19 -25.91
N GLU A 488 -24.50 -8.25 -25.19
CA GLU A 488 -25.91 -8.65 -25.01
C GLU A 488 -26.74 -7.58 -24.30
N LEU A 489 -26.13 -6.81 -23.40
CA LEU A 489 -26.76 -5.67 -22.73
C LEU A 489 -26.79 -4.39 -23.58
N GLY A 490 -26.35 -4.45 -24.83
CA GLY A 490 -26.47 -3.36 -25.81
C GLY A 490 -25.53 -2.18 -25.55
N VAL A 491 -24.34 -2.42 -24.99
CA VAL A 491 -23.31 -1.37 -24.92
C VAL A 491 -22.85 -0.98 -26.33
N ASP A 492 -22.39 0.26 -26.49
CA ASP A 492 -21.87 0.73 -27.77
C ASP A 492 -20.50 0.08 -28.03
N SER A 493 -20.46 -0.84 -29.00
CA SER A 493 -19.24 -1.56 -29.40
C SER A 493 -18.34 -0.76 -30.33
N GLN A 494 -18.84 0.34 -30.90
CA GLN A 494 -18.12 1.17 -31.86
C GLN A 494 -17.43 2.37 -31.21
N VAL A 495 -17.48 2.47 -29.87
CA VAL A 495 -16.75 3.49 -29.14
C VAL A 495 -15.25 3.36 -29.41
N ALA A 496 -14.64 4.50 -29.71
CA ALA A 496 -13.19 4.66 -29.75
C ALA A 496 -12.71 5.42 -28.51
N ASP A 497 -11.49 5.12 -28.08
CA ASP A 497 -10.82 5.88 -27.04
C ASP A 497 -10.29 7.24 -27.57
N GLU A 498 -9.60 8.00 -26.71
CA GLU A 498 -9.00 9.30 -27.07
C GLU A 498 -8.02 9.25 -28.26
N LYS A 499 -7.57 8.06 -28.68
CA LYS A 499 -6.64 7.87 -29.79
C LYS A 499 -7.33 7.31 -31.04
N GLY A 500 -8.65 7.21 -31.03
CA GLY A 500 -9.39 6.58 -32.13
C GLY A 500 -9.26 5.05 -32.15
N LEU A 501 -8.79 4.42 -31.06
CA LEU A 501 -8.63 2.97 -31.00
C LEU A 501 -9.87 2.32 -30.39
N SER A 502 -10.38 1.26 -31.02
CA SER A 502 -11.56 0.51 -30.56
C SER A 502 -11.20 -0.60 -29.56
N ALA A 503 -12.21 -1.18 -28.89
CA ALA A 503 -12.03 -2.35 -28.05
C ALA A 503 -11.40 -3.54 -28.81
N MET A 504 -11.73 -3.70 -30.11
CA MET A 504 -11.14 -4.71 -31.00
C MET A 504 -9.62 -4.58 -31.10
N TYR A 505 -9.11 -3.35 -31.21
CA TYR A 505 -7.67 -3.10 -31.25
C TYR A 505 -6.98 -3.63 -30.00
N TYR A 506 -7.58 -3.43 -28.82
CA TYR A 506 -7.00 -3.88 -27.55
C TYR A 506 -7.07 -5.41 -27.40
N ALA A 507 -8.17 -6.04 -27.80
CA ALA A 507 -8.26 -7.50 -27.87
C ALA A 507 -7.19 -8.09 -28.81
N ALA A 508 -6.98 -7.49 -29.99
CA ALA A 508 -5.97 -7.92 -30.94
C ALA A 508 -4.54 -7.70 -30.43
N TRP A 509 -4.28 -6.55 -29.81
CA TRP A 509 -2.98 -6.19 -29.26
C TRP A 509 -2.52 -7.16 -28.16
N GLU A 510 -3.45 -7.60 -27.31
CA GLU A 510 -3.17 -8.54 -26.21
C GLU A 510 -3.37 -10.02 -26.64
N GLY A 511 -3.78 -10.29 -27.88
CA GLY A 511 -3.90 -11.63 -28.45
C GLY A 511 -5.17 -12.40 -28.06
N HIS A 512 -6.23 -11.70 -27.65
CA HIS A 512 -7.50 -12.30 -27.22
C HIS A 512 -8.44 -12.59 -28.40
N LEU A 513 -8.16 -13.67 -29.14
CA LEU A 513 -8.88 -14.06 -30.35
C LEU A 513 -10.41 -14.17 -30.15
N GLU A 514 -10.87 -14.78 -29.07
CA GLU A 514 -12.30 -14.95 -28.84
C GLU A 514 -13.02 -13.60 -28.60
N CYS A 515 -12.36 -12.66 -27.92
CA CYS A 515 -12.87 -11.30 -27.77
C CYS A 515 -12.96 -10.59 -29.13
N MET A 516 -11.97 -10.80 -30.01
CA MET A 516 -12.01 -10.26 -31.37
C MET A 516 -13.18 -10.82 -32.16
N LEU A 517 -13.40 -12.14 -32.12
CA LEU A 517 -14.51 -12.78 -32.83
C LEU A 517 -15.87 -12.26 -32.34
N LEU A 518 -16.04 -12.07 -31.03
CA LEU A 518 -17.27 -11.51 -30.46
C LEU A 518 -17.55 -10.07 -30.90
N LEU A 519 -16.51 -9.23 -30.92
CA LEU A 519 -16.62 -7.84 -31.38
C LEU A 519 -16.85 -7.75 -32.88
N TRP A 520 -16.31 -8.69 -33.66
CA TRP A 520 -16.48 -8.76 -35.11
C TRP A 520 -17.90 -9.18 -35.49
N ALA A 521 -18.50 -10.09 -34.72
CA ALA A 521 -19.82 -10.63 -34.97
C ALA A 521 -20.96 -9.62 -34.69
N GLN A 522 -20.68 -8.43 -34.15
CA GLN A 522 -21.70 -7.42 -33.90
C GLN A 522 -22.18 -6.80 -35.21
N PRO A 523 -23.50 -6.60 -35.41
CA PRO A 523 -24.03 -6.00 -36.61
C PRO A 523 -23.46 -4.58 -36.77
N LEU A 524 -22.79 -4.34 -37.90
CA LEU A 524 -22.45 -3.00 -38.38
C LEU A 524 -23.78 -2.27 -38.62
N ASN A 525 -24.22 -1.44 -37.68
CA ASN A 525 -25.28 -0.48 -37.98
C ASN A 525 -24.76 0.42 -39.11
N ASP A 526 -25.35 0.23 -40.30
CA ASP A 526 -25.16 0.95 -41.57
C ASP A 526 -24.13 2.09 -41.58
N VAL A 527 -22.87 1.74 -41.86
CA VAL A 527 -21.90 2.66 -42.46
C VAL A 527 -21.27 1.90 -43.64
N PRO A 528 -21.23 2.46 -44.86
CA PRO A 528 -20.72 1.74 -46.02
C PRO A 528 -19.28 1.30 -45.77
N SER A 529 -19.06 0.02 -46.02
CA SER A 529 -17.82 -0.69 -45.76
C SER A 529 -16.61 0.01 -46.37
N HIS A 530 -15.72 0.55 -45.54
CA HIS A 530 -14.30 0.54 -45.89
C HIS A 530 -13.74 -0.78 -45.41
N ARG A 531 -13.46 -1.68 -46.36
CA ARG A 531 -12.78 -2.93 -46.06
C ARG A 531 -11.34 -2.59 -45.65
N PRO A 532 -10.74 -3.28 -44.67
CA PRO A 532 -9.34 -3.03 -44.26
C PRO A 532 -8.30 -3.18 -45.38
N LEU A 533 -8.70 -3.77 -46.53
CA LEU A 533 -7.84 -3.97 -47.70
C LEU A 533 -7.79 -2.75 -48.66
N ASP A 534 -8.69 -1.77 -48.52
CA ASP A 534 -8.70 -0.61 -49.43
C ASP A 534 -7.56 0.39 -49.14
N VAL A 535 -6.93 0.31 -47.95
CA VAL A 535 -5.79 1.15 -47.56
C VAL A 535 -4.50 0.77 -48.31
N LEU A 536 -4.42 -0.42 -48.90
CA LEU A 536 -3.24 -0.88 -49.64
C LEU A 536 -3.26 -0.51 -51.14
N ASN A 537 -4.41 -0.13 -51.70
CA ASN A 537 -4.52 0.22 -53.12
C ASN A 537 -4.11 1.67 -53.44
N GLY A 538 -3.79 2.49 -52.43
CA GLY A 538 -3.39 3.89 -52.60
C GLY A 538 -1.93 4.14 -52.96
N PHE A 539 -1.07 3.11 -52.95
CA PHE A 539 0.34 3.24 -53.35
C PHE A 539 0.56 2.70 -54.77
N GLN A 540 0.10 3.46 -55.77
CA GLN A 540 0.63 3.30 -57.12
C GLN A 540 2.09 3.77 -57.13
N ILE A 541 3.00 2.78 -57.12
CA ILE A 541 4.41 2.96 -57.44
C ILE A 541 4.50 3.40 -58.90
N GLN A 542 4.77 4.69 -59.14
CA GLN A 542 5.24 5.13 -60.44
C GLN A 542 6.63 4.53 -60.66
N GLN A 543 6.68 3.53 -61.53
CA GLN A 543 7.92 3.02 -62.10
C GLN A 543 8.53 4.06 -63.04
N SER A 544 9.82 4.34 -62.87
CA SER A 544 10.68 4.76 -63.97
C SER A 544 12.13 4.29 -63.73
N SER A 545 12.52 3.23 -64.42
CA SER A 545 13.89 2.98 -64.92
C SER A 545 14.11 3.88 -66.15
N SER A 546 15.29 4.38 -66.56
CA SER A 546 16.69 3.91 -66.50
C SER A 546 17.65 4.98 -67.09
N MET A 547 18.95 4.90 -66.75
CA MET A 547 20.18 5.37 -67.48
C MET A 547 20.41 6.90 -67.59
N ASP A 548 21.61 7.49 -67.52
CA ASP A 548 23.02 7.08 -67.35
C ASP A 548 23.89 8.30 -66.93
N GLU A 549 25.12 8.01 -66.49
CA GLU A 549 26.37 8.78 -66.21
C GLU A 549 26.52 10.28 -66.58
N ASP A 550 27.18 11.09 -65.72
CA ASP A 550 28.58 11.58 -65.92
C ASP A 550 29.06 12.59 -64.82
N TYR A 551 30.39 12.70 -64.73
CA TYR A 551 31.35 13.31 -63.80
C TYR A 551 31.16 14.75 -63.23
N GLY A 552 31.75 14.97 -62.03
CA GLY A 552 32.72 16.08 -61.83
C GLY A 552 32.60 17.04 -60.63
N ARG A 553 33.45 16.84 -59.60
CA ARG A 553 34.14 17.82 -58.70
C ARG A 553 33.41 19.09 -58.20
N ARG A 554 33.40 19.30 -56.87
CA ARG A 554 34.39 20.11 -56.09
C ARG A 554 34.02 20.19 -54.59
N ALA A 555 35.05 20.20 -53.75
CA ALA A 555 34.99 20.51 -52.33
C ALA A 555 35.02 22.04 -52.08
N SER A 556 34.36 22.49 -51.01
CA SER A 556 34.91 23.49 -50.07
C SER A 556 33.98 23.74 -48.88
N SER A 557 34.61 23.81 -47.72
CA SER A 557 34.18 24.28 -46.41
C SER A 557 33.55 25.68 -46.39
N ALA A 558 32.63 25.92 -45.44
CA ALA A 558 32.55 27.17 -44.69
C ALA A 558 31.75 26.98 -43.39
N GLU A 559 32.34 27.50 -42.30
CA GLU A 559 31.84 27.60 -40.93
C GLU A 559 30.79 28.72 -40.79
N MET A 560 29.96 28.69 -39.74
CA MET A 560 29.40 29.87 -39.05
C MET A 560 28.78 29.40 -37.71
N GLU A 561 29.54 29.48 -36.62
CA GLU A 561 29.52 30.55 -35.61
C GLU A 561 28.46 30.35 -34.51
N ILE A 562 28.95 29.92 -33.35
CA ILE A 562 28.27 29.94 -32.05
C ILE A 562 28.52 31.32 -31.46
N ALA A 563 27.47 32.11 -31.26
CA ALA A 563 27.52 33.33 -30.47
C ALA A 563 26.92 33.06 -29.09
N ASP A 564 27.81 32.79 -28.12
CA ASP A 564 27.53 32.92 -26.70
C ASP A 564 27.33 34.40 -26.37
N GLY A 565 26.17 34.71 -25.80
CA GLY A 565 25.86 36.03 -25.26
C GLY A 565 25.05 35.84 -23.98
N ILE A 566 25.74 35.83 -22.85
CA ILE A 566 25.14 35.88 -21.50
C ILE A 566 24.68 37.33 -21.26
N PRO A 567 23.39 37.59 -20.96
CA PRO A 567 23.00 38.77 -20.23
C PRO A 567 23.00 38.44 -18.74
N ASP A 568 23.86 39.15 -18.03
CA ASP A 568 23.95 39.25 -16.58
C ASP A 568 22.57 39.65 -15.99
N LEU A 569 21.96 38.73 -15.23
CA LEU A 569 20.75 38.98 -14.47
C LEU A 569 21.02 38.62 -13.01
N SER A 570 21.49 39.62 -12.29
CA SER A 570 21.45 39.66 -10.83
C SER A 570 19.99 39.58 -10.37
N LEU A 571 19.67 38.56 -9.58
CA LEU A 571 18.44 38.48 -8.80
C LEU A 571 18.81 38.48 -7.31
N PRO A 572 17.94 39.05 -6.46
CA PRO A 572 18.33 39.53 -5.13
C PRO A 572 18.66 38.39 -4.17
N LEU A 573 19.65 38.65 -3.31
CA LEU A 573 19.93 37.85 -2.12
C LEU A 573 18.68 37.80 -1.20
N PRO A 574 18.44 36.70 -0.48
CA PRO A 574 17.54 36.73 0.67
C PRO A 574 18.23 37.53 1.79
N SER A 575 17.70 38.72 2.09
CA SER A 575 18.13 39.52 3.23
C SER A 575 17.87 38.77 4.55
N SER A 576 18.86 38.86 5.42
CA SER A 576 19.05 38.23 6.72
C SER A 576 17.89 38.37 7.73
N LEU A 577 17.72 37.32 8.52
CA LEU A 577 17.29 37.40 9.92
C LEU A 577 18.51 37.65 10.81
N TYR A 578 18.60 38.84 11.41
CA TYR A 578 19.22 39.24 12.68
C TYR A 578 18.71 40.70 12.87
N ASP A 579 18.14 41.16 13.97
CA ASP A 579 18.20 40.77 15.37
C ASP A 579 17.05 41.49 16.13
N ALA A 580 16.86 41.14 17.42
CA ALA A 580 16.17 41.87 18.50
C ALA A 580 14.86 41.27 19.09
N THR A 581 15.09 40.64 20.27
CA THR A 581 14.32 40.72 21.53
C THR A 581 13.05 39.87 21.77
N VAL A 582 13.26 38.74 22.48
CA VAL A 582 12.56 38.23 23.69
C VAL A 582 11.12 38.72 23.99
N THR A 583 10.14 37.79 23.95
CA THR A 583 9.31 37.34 25.10
C THR A 583 8.41 36.12 24.75
N THR A 584 8.65 35.01 25.46
CA THR A 584 7.81 33.82 25.82
C THR A 584 6.48 33.49 25.09
N SER A 585 6.42 32.33 24.42
CA SER A 585 5.69 31.11 24.86
C SER A 585 5.60 30.04 23.73
N SER A 586 5.32 28.80 24.13
CA SER A 586 5.67 27.52 23.53
C SER A 586 5.16 27.19 22.12
N THR A 587 6.04 26.57 21.31
CA THR A 587 5.89 25.26 20.61
C THR A 587 6.52 25.27 19.20
N LYS A 588 7.86 25.36 19.10
CA LYS A 588 8.62 25.02 17.87
C LYS A 588 10.03 24.53 18.22
N ARG A 589 10.18 23.22 18.46
CA ARG A 589 11.47 22.50 18.43
C ARG A 589 11.23 21.08 17.95
N SER A 590 11.43 20.80 16.65
CA SER A 590 11.74 19.42 16.18
C SER A 590 12.22 19.37 14.72
N LEU A 591 13.23 20.16 14.35
CA LEU A 591 13.99 19.91 13.10
C LEU A 591 15.50 20.11 13.28
N TYR A 592 15.92 21.04 14.15
CA TYR A 592 17.35 21.25 14.43
C TYR A 592 17.96 20.26 15.44
N SER A 593 17.15 19.55 16.23
CA SER A 593 17.64 18.59 17.23
C SER A 593 18.04 17.23 16.63
N TYR A 594 17.62 16.93 15.40
CA TYR A 594 17.89 15.63 14.77
C TYR A 594 19.31 15.55 14.17
N CYS A 595 19.88 16.67 13.75
CA CYS A 595 21.21 16.70 13.13
C CYS A 595 22.38 16.72 14.13
N LEU A 596 22.15 17.11 15.39
CA LEU A 596 23.23 17.27 16.40
C LEU A 596 23.50 16.00 17.23
N THR A 597 22.59 15.03 17.26
CA THR A 597 22.73 13.81 18.09
C THR A 597 23.34 12.60 17.36
N LYS A 598 23.60 12.67 16.04
CA LYS A 598 24.17 11.55 15.26
C LYS A 598 25.52 11.81 14.58
N GLY A 599 26.31 12.78 15.03
CA GLY A 599 27.77 12.78 14.85
C GLY A 599 28.30 12.56 13.42
N MET A 600 27.63 13.05 12.37
CA MET A 600 28.09 12.95 10.99
C MET A 600 28.75 14.24 10.50
N LEU A 601 29.90 14.59 11.08
CA LEU A 601 30.92 15.39 10.40
C LEU A 601 32.28 15.06 11.03
N ALA A 602 33.07 14.20 10.36
CA ALA A 602 34.50 14.09 10.61
C ALA A 602 35.24 15.06 9.67
N PRO A 603 36.15 15.91 10.18
CA PRO A 603 36.83 16.92 9.38
C PRO A 603 38.06 16.33 8.65
N TYR A 604 38.15 16.49 7.34
CA TYR A 604 39.41 16.34 6.63
C TYR A 604 40.23 17.63 6.80
N SER A 605 41.23 17.56 7.68
CA SER A 605 42.29 18.56 7.86
C SER A 605 43.27 18.49 6.69
N LEU A 606 43.35 19.57 5.93
CA LEU A 606 44.52 19.94 5.12
C LEU A 606 45.63 20.47 6.05
N THR A 607 46.71 19.70 6.19
CA THR A 607 48.03 20.16 6.68
C THR A 607 49.05 19.67 5.64
N ARG A 608 50.04 20.42 5.16
CA ARG A 608 50.89 21.44 5.79
C ARG A 608 51.69 22.15 4.67
N LEU A 609 51.90 23.46 4.80
CA LEU A 609 53.15 24.14 4.42
C LEU A 609 53.10 25.57 4.97
N VAL A 610 53.69 25.82 6.13
CA VAL A 610 54.68 26.88 6.37
C VAL A 610 55.43 26.51 7.65
N GLY A 611 56.76 26.56 7.55
CA GLY A 611 57.70 26.20 8.59
C GLY A 611 57.67 27.14 9.81
N THR A 612 57.95 26.49 10.93
CA THR A 612 58.46 27.02 12.19
C THR A 612 59.46 28.18 12.05
N ARG A 613 59.34 29.16 12.94
CA ARG A 613 60.44 29.63 13.81
C ARG A 613 59.86 30.42 15.01
N LEU A 614 59.98 29.84 16.19
CA LEU A 614 60.17 30.57 17.46
C LEU A 614 61.69 30.74 17.67
N PRO A 615 62.17 31.51 18.66
CA PRO A 615 61.80 32.88 19.01
C PRO A 615 63.05 33.81 18.95
N GLY A 616 62.80 35.11 18.97
CA GLY A 616 63.79 36.19 19.05
C GLY A 616 63.07 37.51 18.89
#